data_AF-A0A2V6AA41-F1
#
_entry.id   AF-A0A2V6AA41-F1
#
_cell.length_a   1.000
_cell.length_b   1.000
_cell.length_c   1.000
_cell.angle_alpha   90.00
_cell.angle_beta   90.00
_cell.angle_gamma   90.00
#
_symmetry.space_group_name_H-M   'P 1'
#
loop_
_entity.id
_entity.type
_entity.pdbx_description
1 polymer ?
#
loop_
_entity_poly.entity_id
_entity_poly.type
_entity_poly.pdbx_seq_one_letter_code
_entity_poly.pdbx_strand_id
1 'polypeptide(L)'
;MTEKATFGAGCFWGVEETFRNLKGVTSTAVGYAGGTKDNPTYEDVCTDETGHAEVVEIEFDPSKISYDELLDVFWSNHNPTALNRQGPDLGTQYRSAIFYHSSAQKAAAETAKEKIGQSGRFRRPIVTQIEPAPKFWRAEEYHFAADAVNFIVDLARNSLAERNEFRIALSGGNTPRRVYTKLARTGRDLPWERTLITFGDERCVPPDDEQSNYRMARETLVVPAHLPDKSIMRMRGEIEPQIAAQEYQDHLDLLATQRGEHVYRHDLILLGLGDDGHTASLFPGTAGLEETARRVIANFVPQFNSWRLTFTFPLINHARQICFLVNATKQEKLIDGVLKGDPKYPASRVNPSAGDVTWILGQPS
;
A
#
# COMPACT_ATOMS: atom_id res chain seq x y z
N MET A 1 33.46 -7.48 11.33
CA MET A 1 33.25 -6.72 10.07
C MET A 1 31.91 -7.15 9.55
N THR A 2 31.13 -6.25 8.95
CA THR A 2 29.86 -6.61 8.31
C THR A 2 30.10 -6.91 6.83
N GLU A 3 29.36 -7.87 6.28
CA GLU A 3 29.35 -8.22 4.86
C GLU A 3 27.96 -7.99 4.27
N LYS A 4 27.89 -7.86 2.93
CA LYS A 4 26.64 -7.67 2.19
C LYS A 4 26.27 -8.90 1.39
N ALA A 5 24.99 -9.23 1.35
CA ALA A 5 24.40 -10.22 0.45
C ALA A 5 23.17 -9.61 -0.23
N THR A 6 22.96 -9.87 -1.51
CA THR A 6 21.79 -9.36 -2.24
C THR A 6 21.07 -10.50 -2.96
N PHE A 7 19.79 -10.68 -2.65
CA PHE A 7 18.98 -11.78 -3.17
C PHE A 7 17.66 -11.30 -3.78
N GLY A 8 17.32 -11.81 -4.95
CA GLY A 8 15.99 -11.74 -5.56
C GLY A 8 15.31 -13.09 -5.44
N ALA A 9 14.14 -13.15 -4.80
CA ALA A 9 13.46 -14.40 -4.47
C ALA A 9 11.93 -14.27 -4.63
N GLY A 10 11.48 -13.43 -5.56
CA GLY A 10 10.08 -13.03 -5.70
C GLY A 10 9.80 -11.70 -5.02
N CYS A 11 8.55 -11.49 -4.59
CA CYS A 11 8.15 -10.27 -3.92
C CYS A 11 9.04 -10.01 -2.69
N PHE A 12 9.82 -8.93 -2.72
CA PHE A 12 10.87 -8.67 -1.72
C PHE A 12 10.36 -8.50 -0.28
N TRP A 13 9.05 -8.26 -0.08
CA TRP A 13 8.47 -8.03 1.24
C TRP A 13 8.52 -9.29 2.12
N GLY A 14 8.14 -10.43 1.54
CA GLY A 14 8.20 -11.71 2.25
C GLY A 14 9.63 -12.19 2.43
N VAL A 15 10.49 -11.90 1.44
CA VAL A 15 11.92 -12.24 1.48
C VAL A 15 12.62 -11.47 2.60
N GLU A 16 12.40 -10.16 2.70
CA GLU A 16 13.03 -9.32 3.71
C GLU A 16 12.66 -9.76 5.13
N GLU A 17 11.38 -10.06 5.36
CA GLU A 17 10.88 -10.52 6.66
C GLU A 17 11.56 -11.82 7.10
N THR A 18 11.81 -12.76 6.17
CA THR A 18 12.56 -13.98 6.45
C THR A 18 13.97 -13.69 6.94
N PHE A 19 14.70 -12.79 6.26
CA PHE A 19 16.09 -12.50 6.60
C PHE A 19 16.27 -11.59 7.82
N ARG A 20 15.40 -10.60 8.02
CA ARG A 20 15.50 -9.65 9.14
C ARG A 20 15.44 -10.33 10.51
N ASN A 21 14.77 -11.48 10.60
CA ASN A 21 14.61 -12.22 11.84
C ASN A 21 15.79 -13.16 12.18
N LEU A 22 16.81 -13.26 11.31
CA LEU A 22 17.96 -14.13 11.52
C LEU A 22 18.95 -13.51 12.52
N LYS A 23 19.37 -14.30 13.52
CA LYS A 23 20.43 -13.88 14.44
C LYS A 23 21.75 -13.75 13.67
N GLY A 24 22.31 -12.55 13.66
CA GLY A 24 23.55 -12.25 12.92
C GLY A 24 23.32 -11.31 11.73
N VAL A 25 22.08 -11.16 11.26
CA VAL A 25 21.70 -10.08 10.34
C VAL A 25 21.61 -8.78 11.13
N THR A 26 22.32 -7.75 10.67
CA THR A 26 22.38 -6.43 11.32
C THR A 26 21.46 -5.42 10.68
N SER A 27 21.19 -5.55 9.38
CA SER A 27 20.28 -4.66 8.65
C SER A 27 19.75 -5.34 7.40
N THR A 28 18.54 -4.96 6.98
CA THR A 28 17.96 -5.33 5.69
C THR A 28 17.45 -4.09 4.97
N ALA A 29 17.49 -4.13 3.63
CA ALA A 29 16.88 -3.13 2.79
C ALA A 29 16.26 -3.79 1.56
N VAL A 30 15.02 -3.44 1.24
CA VAL A 30 14.38 -3.83 -0.03
C VAL A 30 14.71 -2.83 -1.13
N GLY A 31 14.76 -3.29 -2.38
CA GLY A 31 15.09 -2.45 -3.52
C GLY A 31 15.02 -3.14 -4.85
N TYR A 32 15.54 -2.46 -5.86
CA TYR A 32 15.55 -2.87 -7.25
C TYR A 32 16.99 -2.98 -7.76
N ALA A 33 17.31 -4.06 -8.47
CA ALA A 33 18.66 -4.31 -8.97
C ALA A 33 18.66 -5.14 -10.27
N GLY A 34 19.71 -4.98 -11.08
CA GLY A 34 19.95 -5.80 -12.27
C GLY A 34 19.23 -5.35 -13.54
N GLY A 35 18.54 -4.21 -13.50
CA GLY A 35 17.93 -3.56 -14.66
C GLY A 35 18.76 -2.41 -15.22
N THR A 36 18.20 -1.73 -16.23
CA THR A 36 18.87 -0.66 -16.99
C THR A 36 18.40 0.75 -16.63
N LYS A 37 17.24 0.88 -15.98
CA LYS A 37 16.70 2.20 -15.58
C LYS A 37 17.40 2.70 -14.32
N ASP A 38 17.92 3.92 -14.37
CA ASP A 38 18.42 4.60 -13.17
C ASP A 38 17.25 5.13 -12.32
N ASN A 39 17.40 5.04 -11.00
CA ASN A 39 16.40 5.47 -10.00
C ASN A 39 14.97 4.99 -10.31
N PRO A 40 14.77 3.67 -10.50
CA PRO A 40 13.47 3.12 -10.84
C PRO A 40 12.49 3.25 -9.68
N THR A 41 11.22 3.51 -9.98
CA THR A 41 10.15 3.39 -8.98
C THR A 41 9.52 2.00 -9.00
N TYR A 42 8.74 1.67 -7.97
CA TYR A 42 7.93 0.44 -7.98
C TYR A 42 7.08 0.31 -9.24
N GLU A 43 6.45 1.40 -9.68
CA GLU A 43 5.61 1.42 -10.88
C GLU A 43 6.43 1.14 -12.14
N ASP A 44 7.63 1.72 -12.24
CA ASP A 44 8.53 1.44 -13.35
C ASP A 44 8.93 -0.04 -13.40
N VAL A 45 9.17 -0.66 -12.26
CA VAL A 45 9.53 -2.08 -12.17
C VAL A 45 8.32 -2.96 -12.50
N CYS A 46 7.12 -2.54 -12.12
CA CYS A 46 5.87 -3.26 -12.44
C CYS A 46 5.53 -3.31 -13.93
N THR A 47 6.08 -2.43 -14.77
CA THR A 47 5.88 -2.53 -16.24
C THR A 47 6.64 -3.70 -16.86
N ASP A 48 7.59 -4.31 -16.13
CA ASP A 48 8.51 -5.33 -16.62
C ASP A 48 9.48 -4.83 -17.72
N GLU A 49 9.54 -3.51 -17.97
CA GLU A 49 10.37 -2.92 -19.04
C GLU A 49 11.77 -2.52 -18.54
N THR A 50 11.95 -2.33 -17.23
CA THR A 50 13.22 -1.84 -16.67
C THR A 50 14.29 -2.93 -16.51
N GLY A 51 13.87 -4.20 -16.52
CA GLY A 51 14.72 -5.37 -16.25
C GLY A 51 15.17 -5.53 -14.78
N HIS A 52 14.76 -4.65 -13.87
CA HIS A 52 15.11 -4.78 -12.45
C HIS A 52 14.40 -5.97 -11.82
N ALA A 53 15.10 -6.66 -10.92
CA ALA A 53 14.50 -7.58 -9.94
C ALA A 53 14.16 -6.82 -8.66
N GLU A 54 13.07 -7.20 -8.02
CA GLU A 54 12.89 -6.95 -6.59
C GLU A 54 13.92 -7.77 -5.81
N VAL A 55 14.68 -7.09 -4.96
CA VAL A 55 15.76 -7.70 -4.17
C VAL A 55 15.76 -7.22 -2.72
N VAL A 56 16.41 -8.01 -1.88
CA VAL A 56 16.76 -7.65 -0.51
C VAL A 56 18.28 -7.57 -0.41
N GLU A 57 18.80 -6.42 -0.01
CA GLU A 57 20.18 -6.26 0.45
C GLU A 57 20.23 -6.51 1.97
N ILE A 58 21.15 -7.37 2.39
CA ILE A 58 21.31 -7.84 3.76
C ILE A 58 22.71 -7.45 4.20
N GLU A 59 22.82 -6.74 5.31
CA GLU A 59 24.07 -6.59 6.05
C GLU A 59 24.10 -7.60 7.20
N PHE A 60 25.16 -8.39 7.29
CA PHE A 60 25.29 -9.43 8.30
C PHE A 60 26.70 -9.48 8.90
N ASP A 61 26.80 -10.05 10.10
CA ASP A 61 28.04 -10.31 10.81
C ASP A 61 28.49 -11.76 10.54
N PRO A 62 29.55 -12.00 9.72
CA PRO A 62 30.03 -13.33 9.38
C PRO A 62 30.49 -14.16 10.58
N SER A 63 30.74 -13.54 11.74
CA SER A 63 31.06 -14.25 12.98
C SER A 63 29.84 -14.86 13.67
N LYS A 64 28.64 -14.46 13.27
CA LYS A 64 27.36 -14.91 13.85
C LYS A 64 26.51 -15.71 12.87
N ILE A 65 26.55 -15.36 11.59
CA ILE A 65 25.86 -16.08 10.51
C ILE A 65 26.73 -16.08 9.26
N SER A 66 26.91 -17.26 8.68
CA SER A 66 27.69 -17.43 7.45
C SER A 66 26.88 -17.11 6.20
N TYR A 67 27.57 -16.82 5.10
CA TYR A 67 26.91 -16.65 3.80
C TYR A 67 26.24 -17.94 3.31
N ASP A 68 26.80 -19.11 3.63
CA ASP A 68 26.18 -20.41 3.31
C ASP A 68 24.84 -20.61 4.03
N GLU A 69 24.73 -20.18 5.30
CA GLU A 69 23.44 -20.18 6.01
C GLU A 69 22.42 -19.23 5.38
N LEU A 70 22.86 -18.06 4.91
CA LEU A 70 21.99 -17.15 4.16
C LEU A 70 21.52 -17.77 2.83
N LEU A 71 22.40 -18.51 2.13
CA LEU A 71 22.04 -19.27 0.94
C LEU A 71 21.02 -20.37 1.25
N ASP A 72 21.20 -21.12 2.33
CA ASP A 72 20.25 -22.17 2.74
C ASP A 72 18.84 -21.61 3.02
N VAL A 73 18.77 -20.43 3.66
CA VAL A 73 17.53 -19.68 3.85
C VAL A 73 16.96 -19.23 2.50
N PHE A 74 17.79 -18.63 1.63
CA PHE A 74 17.38 -18.22 0.28
C PHE A 74 16.75 -19.38 -0.51
N TRP A 75 17.40 -20.53 -0.61
CA TRP A 75 16.90 -21.69 -1.35
C TRP A 75 15.62 -22.28 -0.77
N SER A 76 15.33 -22.00 0.50
CA SER A 76 14.13 -22.47 1.19
C SER A 76 12.97 -21.47 1.14
N ASN A 77 13.25 -20.21 0.77
CA ASN A 77 12.30 -19.11 0.83
C ASN A 77 11.38 -19.02 -0.40
N HIS A 78 11.76 -19.59 -1.54
CA HIS A 78 11.01 -19.50 -2.81
C HIS A 78 11.17 -20.76 -3.67
N ASN A 79 10.53 -20.80 -4.84
CA ASN A 79 10.71 -21.86 -5.82
C ASN A 79 11.78 -21.46 -6.86
N PRO A 80 13.04 -21.92 -6.73
CA PRO A 80 14.14 -21.53 -7.61
C PRO A 80 14.09 -22.19 -9.01
N THR A 81 13.05 -22.99 -9.30
CA THR A 81 12.82 -23.57 -10.64
C THR A 81 11.81 -22.79 -11.48
N ALA A 82 11.10 -21.84 -10.86
CA ALA A 82 10.11 -21.02 -11.54
C ALA A 82 10.79 -19.79 -12.17
N LEU A 83 10.83 -19.76 -13.50
CA LEU A 83 11.37 -18.62 -14.24
C LEU A 83 10.39 -17.45 -14.15
N ASN A 84 10.88 -16.28 -13.70
CA ASN A 84 10.15 -15.00 -13.67
C ASN A 84 8.77 -15.11 -12.99
N ARG A 85 8.69 -15.88 -11.91
CA ARG A 85 7.45 -16.14 -11.18
C ARG A 85 7.72 -16.68 -9.78
N GLN A 86 6.99 -16.17 -8.78
CA GLN A 86 6.89 -16.82 -7.46
C GLN A 86 5.44 -16.81 -6.97
N GLY A 87 4.85 -18.00 -6.83
CA GLY A 87 3.44 -18.13 -6.45
C GLY A 87 2.50 -17.39 -7.44
N PRO A 88 1.68 -16.43 -6.97
CA PRO A 88 0.82 -15.60 -7.82
C PRO A 88 1.58 -14.49 -8.56
N ASP A 89 2.79 -14.13 -8.12
CA ASP A 89 3.55 -13.00 -8.65
C ASP A 89 4.25 -13.41 -9.96
N LEU A 90 4.02 -12.65 -11.04
CA LEU A 90 4.46 -12.95 -12.41
C LEU A 90 5.24 -11.76 -13.00
N GLY A 91 6.36 -12.06 -13.67
CA GLY A 91 7.19 -11.07 -14.37
C GLY A 91 8.67 -11.18 -13.99
N THR A 92 9.55 -10.55 -14.78
CA THR A 92 11.00 -10.66 -14.57
C THR A 92 11.46 -10.00 -13.28
N GLN A 93 10.67 -9.09 -12.71
CA GLN A 93 10.93 -8.48 -11.42
C GLN A 93 10.88 -9.47 -10.25
N TYR A 94 10.12 -10.56 -10.39
CA TYR A 94 9.99 -11.61 -9.34
C TYR A 94 10.93 -12.80 -9.58
N ARG A 95 11.92 -12.66 -10.46
CA ARG A 95 12.87 -13.74 -10.77
C ARG A 95 13.72 -14.11 -9.57
N SER A 96 14.21 -15.35 -9.58
CA SER A 96 15.22 -15.77 -8.62
C SER A 96 16.62 -15.33 -9.09
N ALA A 97 17.31 -14.56 -8.25
CA ALA A 97 18.64 -14.04 -8.52
C ALA A 97 19.50 -13.98 -7.24
N ILE A 98 20.81 -14.23 -7.40
CA ILE A 98 21.84 -14.00 -6.39
C ILE A 98 22.82 -13.00 -6.98
N PHE A 99 22.93 -11.85 -6.34
CA PHE A 99 23.83 -10.76 -6.72
C PHE A 99 25.05 -10.77 -5.77
N TYR A 100 26.16 -11.34 -6.24
CA TYR A 100 27.33 -11.59 -5.39
C TYR A 100 28.21 -10.34 -5.24
N HIS A 101 28.73 -10.11 -4.02
CA HIS A 101 29.60 -8.98 -3.68
C HIS A 101 31.09 -9.35 -3.67
N SER A 102 31.42 -10.64 -3.79
CA SER A 102 32.80 -11.13 -3.83
C SER A 102 32.94 -12.42 -4.65
N SER A 103 34.17 -12.76 -5.05
CA SER A 103 34.46 -14.03 -5.71
C SER A 103 34.17 -15.25 -4.82
N ALA A 104 34.34 -15.10 -3.50
CA ALA A 104 33.98 -16.13 -2.53
C ALA A 104 32.47 -16.37 -2.50
N GLN A 105 31.66 -15.31 -2.49
CA GLN A 105 30.20 -15.43 -2.58
C GLN A 105 29.75 -16.05 -3.90
N LYS A 106 30.39 -15.71 -5.02
CA LYS A 106 30.11 -16.35 -6.30
C LYS A 106 30.33 -17.86 -6.23
N ALA A 107 31.50 -18.30 -5.76
CA ALA A 107 31.84 -19.72 -5.65
C ALA A 107 30.89 -20.47 -4.70
N ALA A 108 30.54 -19.86 -3.57
CA ALA A 108 29.58 -20.43 -2.62
C ALA A 108 28.17 -20.55 -3.24
N ALA A 109 27.70 -19.51 -3.93
CA ALA A 109 26.39 -19.52 -4.60
C ALA A 109 26.31 -20.58 -5.71
N GLU A 110 27.37 -20.72 -6.52
CA GLU A 110 27.45 -21.74 -7.57
C GLU A 110 27.44 -23.16 -6.97
N THR A 111 28.22 -23.38 -5.90
CA THR A 111 28.26 -24.64 -5.17
C THR A 111 26.90 -24.98 -4.55
N ALA A 112 26.24 -24.01 -3.92
CA ALA A 112 24.92 -24.20 -3.31
C ALA A 112 23.83 -24.49 -4.37
N LYS A 113 23.90 -23.83 -5.54
CA LYS A 113 23.01 -24.07 -6.68
C LYS A 113 23.16 -25.50 -7.23
N GLU A 114 24.39 -26.00 -7.33
CA GLU A 114 24.65 -27.39 -7.73
C GLU A 114 24.11 -28.38 -6.69
N LYS A 115 24.44 -28.17 -5.41
CA LYS A 115 24.00 -29.00 -4.30
C LYS A 115 22.47 -29.10 -4.23
N ILE A 116 21.75 -27.98 -4.33
CA ILE A 116 20.28 -27.98 -4.29
C ILE A 116 19.68 -28.62 -5.54
N GLY A 117 20.31 -28.45 -6.72
CA GLY A 117 19.92 -29.11 -7.96
C GLY A 117 20.05 -30.63 -7.90
N GLN A 118 21.06 -31.15 -7.19
CA GLN A 118 21.31 -32.58 -7.02
C GLN A 118 20.56 -33.19 -5.82
N SER A 119 19.98 -32.37 -4.93
CA SER A 119 19.33 -32.83 -3.69
C SER A 119 18.06 -33.67 -3.89
N GLY A 120 17.48 -33.68 -5.09
CA GLY A 120 16.18 -34.30 -5.37
C GLY A 120 14.98 -33.49 -4.85
N ARG A 121 15.20 -32.36 -4.16
CA ARG A 121 14.13 -31.47 -3.66
C ARG A 121 13.28 -30.89 -4.79
N PHE A 122 13.88 -30.62 -5.94
CA PHE A 122 13.23 -30.01 -7.08
C PHE A 122 13.26 -30.93 -8.31
N ARG A 123 12.12 -31.11 -8.97
CA ARG A 123 12.01 -31.95 -10.18
C ARG A 123 12.46 -31.23 -11.45
N ARG A 124 12.49 -29.91 -11.43
CA ARG A 124 12.88 -29.06 -12.57
C ARG A 124 14.26 -28.46 -12.31
N PRO A 125 15.02 -28.10 -13.36
CA PRO A 125 16.31 -27.43 -13.20
C PRO A 125 16.19 -26.11 -12.42
N ILE A 126 17.24 -25.77 -11.68
CA ILE A 126 17.35 -24.49 -10.96
C ILE A 126 17.66 -23.37 -11.96
N VAL A 127 16.78 -22.38 -12.05
CA VAL A 127 16.89 -21.26 -13.00
C VAL A 127 17.43 -19.97 -12.37
N THR A 128 17.78 -19.99 -11.08
CA THR A 128 18.34 -18.85 -10.35
C THR A 128 19.55 -18.25 -11.06
N GLN A 129 19.52 -16.95 -11.32
CA GLN A 129 20.65 -16.19 -11.87
C GLN A 129 21.71 -15.96 -10.79
N ILE A 130 22.99 -16.03 -11.16
CA ILE A 130 24.11 -15.71 -10.27
C ILE A 130 24.98 -14.69 -11.01
N GLU A 131 24.92 -13.44 -10.58
CA GLU A 131 25.48 -12.28 -11.29
C GLU A 131 26.23 -11.37 -10.31
N PRO A 132 27.23 -10.59 -10.77
CA PRO A 132 27.88 -9.61 -9.91
C PRO A 132 26.87 -8.59 -9.40
N ALA A 133 27.00 -8.16 -8.15
CA ALA A 133 26.11 -7.18 -7.56
C ALA A 133 26.12 -5.86 -8.35
N PRO A 134 24.99 -5.46 -8.97
CA PRO A 134 24.88 -4.20 -9.68
C PRO A 134 24.58 -3.08 -8.66
N LYS A 135 24.29 -1.87 -9.17
CA LYS A 135 23.79 -0.80 -8.32
C LYS A 135 22.45 -1.19 -7.69
N PHE A 136 22.36 -1.08 -6.38
CA PHE A 136 21.13 -1.25 -5.62
C PHE A 136 20.36 0.08 -5.54
N TRP A 137 19.10 0.05 -5.96
CA TRP A 137 18.17 1.17 -5.82
C TRP A 137 17.21 0.86 -4.68
N ARG A 138 17.36 1.54 -3.54
CA ARG A 138 16.51 1.32 -2.37
C ARG A 138 15.05 1.57 -2.75
N ALA A 139 14.17 0.61 -2.45
CA ALA A 139 12.76 0.75 -2.69
C ALA A 139 12.18 1.80 -1.74
N GLU A 140 11.17 2.49 -2.21
CA GLU A 140 10.52 3.56 -1.49
C GLU A 140 9.84 2.99 -0.25
N GLU A 141 10.37 3.31 0.93
CA GLU A 141 9.75 3.20 2.25
C GLU A 141 8.87 1.98 2.57
N TYR A 142 9.51 1.00 3.21
CA TYR A 142 8.87 -0.17 3.80
C TYR A 142 8.07 0.11 5.09
N HIS A 143 8.52 1.06 5.92
CA HIS A 143 7.92 1.33 7.24
C HIS A 143 6.51 1.91 7.12
N PHE A 144 6.33 2.87 6.21
CA PHE A 144 5.06 3.54 5.98
C PHE A 144 3.86 2.59 5.86
N ALA A 145 3.95 1.60 4.96
CA ALA A 145 2.81 0.71 4.71
C ALA A 145 2.58 -0.26 5.88
N ALA A 146 3.63 -0.68 6.59
CA ALA A 146 3.50 -1.51 7.79
C ALA A 146 2.81 -0.73 8.92
N ASP A 147 3.24 0.51 9.16
CA ASP A 147 2.68 1.37 10.21
C ASP A 147 1.22 1.70 9.91
N ALA A 148 0.88 2.01 8.66
CA ALA A 148 -0.49 2.22 8.22
C ALA A 148 -1.38 0.99 8.42
N VAL A 149 -0.88 -0.21 8.06
CA VAL A 149 -1.64 -1.45 8.25
C VAL A 149 -1.84 -1.76 9.73
N ASN A 150 -0.80 -1.61 10.56
CA ASN A 150 -0.92 -1.84 12.00
C ASN A 150 -1.95 -0.89 12.63
N PHE A 151 -1.89 0.39 12.28
CA PHE A 151 -2.87 1.39 12.71
C PHE A 151 -4.30 1.00 12.33
N ILE A 152 -4.53 0.59 11.08
CA ILE A 152 -5.86 0.15 10.61
C ILE A 152 -6.32 -1.11 11.37
N VAL A 153 -5.47 -2.11 11.50
CA VAL A 153 -5.81 -3.40 12.13
C VAL A 153 -6.11 -3.23 13.61
N ASP A 154 -5.33 -2.44 14.34
CA ASP A 154 -5.55 -2.21 15.77
C ASP A 154 -6.85 -1.43 16.00
N LEU A 155 -7.11 -0.40 15.19
CA LEU A 155 -8.36 0.35 15.27
C LEU A 155 -9.57 -0.52 14.89
N ALA A 156 -9.43 -1.41 13.91
CA ALA A 156 -10.45 -2.36 13.52
C ALA A 156 -10.76 -3.33 14.68
N ARG A 157 -9.74 -3.94 15.28
CA ARG A 157 -9.88 -4.86 16.42
C ARG A 157 -10.56 -4.20 17.61
N ASN A 158 -10.16 -2.97 17.95
CA ASN A 158 -10.77 -2.22 19.04
C ASN A 158 -12.25 -1.89 18.74
N SER A 159 -12.54 -1.42 17.52
CA SER A 159 -13.92 -1.10 17.12
C SER A 159 -14.82 -2.34 17.11
N LEU A 160 -14.32 -3.47 16.60
CA LEU A 160 -15.03 -4.75 16.61
C LEU A 160 -15.26 -5.28 18.03
N ALA A 161 -14.29 -5.11 18.94
CA ALA A 161 -14.45 -5.51 20.33
C ALA A 161 -15.51 -4.67 21.07
N GLU A 162 -15.54 -3.36 20.81
CA GLU A 162 -16.45 -2.42 21.49
C GLU A 162 -17.87 -2.39 20.90
N ARG A 163 -17.98 -2.43 19.57
CA ARG A 163 -19.22 -2.15 18.83
C ARG A 163 -19.67 -3.30 17.94
N ASN A 164 -18.89 -4.38 17.88
CA ASN A 164 -19.14 -5.51 16.98
C ASN A 164 -19.25 -5.12 15.49
N GLU A 165 -18.65 -3.98 15.14
CA GLU A 165 -18.63 -3.42 13.80
C GLU A 165 -17.40 -2.53 13.63
N PHE A 166 -16.81 -2.52 12.45
CA PHE A 166 -15.79 -1.55 12.07
C PHE A 166 -16.17 -0.84 10.76
N ARG A 167 -16.14 0.49 10.75
CA ARG A 167 -16.56 1.32 9.62
C ARG A 167 -15.39 2.11 9.09
N ILE A 168 -14.98 1.80 7.87
CA ILE A 168 -13.82 2.42 7.22
C ILE A 168 -14.20 3.06 5.88
N ALA A 169 -13.71 4.27 5.64
CA ALA A 169 -13.70 4.88 4.32
C ALA A 169 -12.30 4.77 3.70
N LEU A 170 -12.23 4.19 2.50
CA LEU A 170 -11.01 4.04 1.71
C LEU A 170 -10.79 5.27 0.83
N SER A 171 -9.53 5.63 0.63
CA SER A 171 -9.07 6.61 -0.36
C SER A 171 -8.43 5.95 -1.57
N GLY A 172 -8.40 6.69 -2.68
CA GLY A 172 -7.68 6.34 -3.90
C GLY A 172 -6.20 6.74 -3.90
N GLY A 173 -5.48 6.32 -4.94
CA GLY A 173 -4.10 6.71 -5.21
C GLY A 173 -3.07 5.62 -4.94
N ASN A 174 -1.81 5.89 -5.31
CA ASN A 174 -0.72 4.92 -5.23
C ASN A 174 -0.31 4.62 -3.78
N THR A 175 -0.34 5.63 -2.90
CA THR A 175 0.00 5.44 -1.49
C THR A 175 -0.98 4.48 -0.79
N PRO A 176 -2.31 4.67 -0.86
CA PRO A 176 -3.25 3.69 -0.32
C PRO A 176 -3.18 2.31 -1.00
N ARG A 177 -2.90 2.24 -2.31
CA ARG A 177 -2.72 0.97 -3.05
C ARG A 177 -1.75 0.03 -2.33
N ARG A 178 -0.60 0.56 -1.89
CA ARG A 178 0.44 -0.21 -1.18
C ARG A 178 -0.04 -0.67 0.20
N VAL A 179 -0.76 0.19 0.92
CA VAL A 179 -1.35 -0.14 2.22
C VAL A 179 -2.38 -1.25 2.07
N TYR A 180 -3.25 -1.19 1.06
CA TYR A 180 -4.30 -2.18 0.81
C TYR A 180 -3.75 -3.55 0.45
N THR A 181 -2.74 -3.62 -0.43
CA THR A 181 -2.05 -4.88 -0.75
C THR A 181 -1.47 -5.56 0.49
N LYS A 182 -0.89 -4.78 1.43
CA LYS A 182 -0.36 -5.31 2.69
C LYS A 182 -1.45 -5.64 3.71
N LEU A 183 -2.51 -4.83 3.77
CA LEU A 183 -3.68 -5.05 4.63
C LEU A 183 -4.39 -6.35 4.25
N ALA A 184 -4.48 -6.67 2.97
CA ALA A 184 -5.14 -7.90 2.53
C ALA A 184 -4.46 -9.18 3.04
N ARG A 185 -3.13 -9.13 3.21
CA ARG A 185 -2.34 -10.24 3.77
C ARG A 185 -2.38 -10.25 5.30
N THR A 186 -2.20 -9.09 5.92
CA THR A 186 -2.03 -8.93 7.37
C THR A 186 -3.37 -8.96 8.13
N GLY A 187 -4.41 -8.39 7.54
CA GLY A 187 -5.77 -8.32 8.06
C GLY A 187 -6.65 -9.51 7.69
N ARG A 188 -6.07 -10.62 7.20
CA ARG A 188 -6.81 -11.84 6.81
C ARG A 188 -7.72 -12.41 7.89
N ASP A 189 -7.39 -12.18 9.16
CA ASP A 189 -8.15 -12.66 10.31
C ASP A 189 -9.17 -11.63 10.85
N LEU A 190 -9.30 -10.46 10.20
CA LEU A 190 -10.36 -9.52 10.53
C LEU A 190 -11.72 -10.10 10.07
N PRO A 191 -12.78 -9.95 10.88
CA PRO A 191 -14.14 -10.37 10.51
C PRO A 191 -14.72 -9.39 9.48
N TRP A 192 -14.33 -9.54 8.21
CA TRP A 192 -14.74 -8.66 7.11
C TRP A 192 -16.25 -8.57 6.93
N GLU A 193 -17.02 -9.56 7.36
CA GLU A 193 -18.48 -9.54 7.38
C GLU A 193 -19.09 -8.58 8.41
N ARG A 194 -18.28 -8.09 9.35
CA ARG A 194 -18.61 -7.06 10.35
C ARG A 194 -17.87 -5.74 10.08
N THR A 195 -17.16 -5.65 8.95
CA THR A 195 -16.51 -4.43 8.51
C THR A 195 -17.32 -3.82 7.38
N LEU A 196 -17.72 -2.56 7.50
CA LEU A 196 -18.37 -1.81 6.42
C LEU A 196 -17.37 -0.87 5.76
N ILE A 197 -17.16 -1.10 4.46
CA ILE A 197 -16.24 -0.36 3.60
C ILE A 197 -17.01 0.64 2.76
N THR A 198 -16.59 1.90 2.87
CA THR A 198 -17.06 3.03 2.07
C THR A 198 -15.88 3.67 1.34
N PHE A 199 -16.11 4.64 0.47
CA PHE A 199 -15.06 5.35 -0.27
C PHE A 199 -15.18 6.85 0.02
N GLY A 200 -14.06 7.50 0.34
CA GLY A 200 -14.04 8.93 0.65
C GLY A 200 -14.26 9.81 -0.59
N ASP A 201 -13.84 9.32 -1.75
CA ASP A 201 -14.08 9.92 -3.05
C ASP A 201 -14.03 8.88 -4.17
N GLU A 202 -14.55 9.24 -5.35
CA GLU A 202 -14.51 8.41 -6.55
C GLU A 202 -14.55 9.25 -7.83
N ARG A 203 -13.93 8.70 -8.87
CA ARG A 203 -13.92 9.25 -10.23
C ARG A 203 -15.24 8.89 -10.89
N CYS A 204 -15.87 9.83 -11.60
CA CYS A 204 -17.11 9.56 -12.33
C CYS A 204 -16.82 8.75 -13.62
N VAL A 205 -16.44 7.49 -13.43
CA VAL A 205 -16.08 6.50 -14.46
C VAL A 205 -16.66 5.13 -14.10
N PRO A 206 -16.73 4.18 -15.05
CA PRO A 206 -17.11 2.79 -14.78
C PRO A 206 -16.28 2.11 -13.68
N PRO A 207 -16.86 1.14 -12.92
CA PRO A 207 -16.18 0.48 -11.80
C PRO A 207 -15.03 -0.47 -12.19
N ASP A 208 -14.82 -0.68 -13.48
CA ASP A 208 -13.71 -1.41 -14.09
C ASP A 208 -12.72 -0.49 -14.83
N ASP A 209 -12.94 0.83 -14.83
CA ASP A 209 -12.01 1.82 -15.35
C ASP A 209 -10.74 1.88 -14.49
N GLU A 210 -9.58 2.09 -15.11
CA GLU A 210 -8.28 2.17 -14.44
C GLU A 210 -8.20 3.32 -13.42
N GLN A 211 -9.01 4.35 -13.60
CA GLN A 211 -9.08 5.50 -12.70
C GLN A 211 -10.02 5.28 -11.51
N SER A 212 -10.80 4.19 -11.45
CA SER A 212 -11.72 3.92 -10.35
C SER A 212 -10.98 3.56 -9.06
N ASN A 213 -11.29 4.29 -7.99
CA ASN A 213 -10.84 3.97 -6.64
C ASN A 213 -11.39 2.61 -6.19
N TYR A 214 -12.65 2.31 -6.53
CA TYR A 214 -13.25 1.00 -6.30
C TYR A 214 -12.50 -0.11 -7.02
N ARG A 215 -12.15 0.04 -8.31
CA ARG A 215 -11.33 -0.97 -9.01
C ARG A 215 -10.02 -1.22 -8.30
N MET A 216 -9.30 -0.16 -7.95
CA MET A 216 -8.00 -0.27 -7.25
C MET A 216 -8.15 -1.01 -5.91
N ALA A 217 -9.13 -0.63 -5.09
CA ALA A 217 -9.42 -1.34 -3.84
C ALA A 217 -9.88 -2.78 -4.09
N ARG A 218 -10.59 -3.04 -5.20
CA ARG A 218 -11.04 -4.38 -5.57
C ARG A 218 -9.87 -5.32 -5.82
N GLU A 219 -8.91 -4.86 -6.62
CA GLU A 219 -7.72 -5.62 -7.03
C GLU A 219 -6.73 -5.81 -5.87
N THR A 220 -6.62 -4.83 -4.97
CA THR A 220 -5.59 -4.83 -3.92
C THR A 220 -6.06 -5.32 -2.57
N LEU A 221 -7.35 -5.17 -2.24
CA LEU A 221 -7.92 -5.54 -0.95
C LEU A 221 -9.09 -6.51 -1.07
N VAL A 222 -10.16 -6.13 -1.78
CA VAL A 222 -11.44 -6.88 -1.75
C VAL A 222 -11.27 -8.31 -2.21
N VAL A 223 -10.69 -8.51 -3.40
CA VAL A 223 -10.50 -9.84 -3.97
C VAL A 223 -9.45 -10.63 -3.18
N PRO A 224 -8.24 -10.09 -2.90
CA PRO A 224 -7.23 -10.86 -2.17
C PRO A 224 -7.63 -11.25 -0.74
N ALA A 225 -8.37 -10.40 -0.02
CA ALA A 225 -8.85 -10.68 1.33
C ALA A 225 -10.26 -11.28 1.39
N HIS A 226 -10.87 -11.62 0.24
CA HIS A 226 -12.17 -12.27 0.14
C HIS A 226 -13.29 -11.53 0.88
N LEU A 227 -13.33 -10.20 0.74
CA LEU A 227 -14.33 -9.37 1.41
C LEU A 227 -15.73 -9.68 0.86
N PRO A 228 -16.75 -9.83 1.71
CA PRO A 228 -18.12 -10.02 1.26
C PRO A 228 -18.66 -8.79 0.52
N ASP A 229 -19.39 -8.98 -0.58
CA ASP A 229 -20.00 -7.86 -1.33
C ASP A 229 -20.89 -6.97 -0.45
N LYS A 230 -21.62 -7.57 0.50
CA LYS A 230 -22.47 -6.85 1.47
C LYS A 230 -21.70 -5.88 2.37
N SER A 231 -20.39 -6.10 2.52
CA SER A 231 -19.51 -5.26 3.33
C SER A 231 -19.04 -4.03 2.56
N ILE A 232 -19.39 -3.87 1.29
CA ILE A 232 -18.81 -2.86 0.41
C ILE A 232 -19.90 -1.96 -0.16
N MET A 233 -19.77 -0.66 0.12
CA MET A 233 -20.62 0.38 -0.42
C MET A 233 -19.78 1.30 -1.32
N ARG A 234 -19.77 0.97 -2.63
CA ARG A 234 -19.06 1.77 -3.65
C ARG A 234 -19.82 3.02 -4.03
N MET A 235 -19.09 4.08 -4.38
CA MET A 235 -19.67 5.22 -5.09
C MET A 235 -19.91 4.82 -6.54
N ARG A 236 -21.06 5.20 -7.11
CA ARG A 236 -21.44 4.84 -8.48
C ARG A 236 -20.94 5.88 -9.47
N GLY A 237 -19.66 5.81 -9.82
CA GLY A 237 -19.05 6.72 -10.79
C GLY A 237 -19.63 6.64 -12.20
N GLU A 238 -20.30 5.53 -12.54
CA GLU A 238 -20.84 5.27 -13.88
C GLU A 238 -22.19 5.93 -14.18
N ILE A 239 -22.82 6.57 -13.20
CA ILE A 239 -24.12 7.25 -13.37
C ILE A 239 -23.95 8.78 -13.28
N GLU A 240 -25.04 9.51 -13.49
CA GLU A 240 -25.06 10.96 -13.39
C GLU A 240 -24.53 11.42 -12.00
N PRO A 241 -23.52 12.31 -11.93
CA PRO A 241 -22.79 12.55 -10.68
C PRO A 241 -23.65 13.05 -9.53
N GLN A 242 -24.62 13.94 -9.79
CA GLN A 242 -25.50 14.51 -8.78
C GLN A 242 -26.44 13.42 -8.23
N ILE A 243 -26.95 12.55 -9.10
CA ILE A 243 -27.72 11.37 -8.69
C ILE A 243 -26.85 10.43 -7.86
N ALA A 244 -25.62 10.12 -8.30
CA ALA A 244 -24.72 9.23 -7.58
C ALA A 244 -24.36 9.75 -6.18
N ALA A 245 -24.10 11.05 -6.05
CA ALA A 245 -23.81 11.68 -4.76
C ALA A 245 -25.02 11.62 -3.82
N GLN A 246 -26.23 11.85 -4.35
CA GLN A 246 -27.46 11.76 -3.57
C GLN A 246 -27.73 10.32 -3.13
N GLU A 247 -27.65 9.33 -4.04
CA GLU A 247 -27.80 7.91 -3.70
C GLU A 247 -26.83 7.47 -2.60
N TYR A 248 -25.58 7.91 -2.69
CA TYR A 248 -24.58 7.58 -1.67
C TYR A 248 -24.90 8.23 -0.32
N GLN A 249 -25.32 9.50 -0.32
CA GLN A 249 -25.73 10.18 0.90
C GLN A 249 -26.96 9.51 1.54
N ASP A 250 -27.99 9.19 0.76
CA ASP A 250 -29.22 8.57 1.24
C ASP A 250 -28.95 7.21 1.89
N HIS A 251 -28.04 6.42 1.33
CA HIS A 251 -27.59 5.18 1.94
C HIS A 251 -26.83 5.41 3.26
N LEU A 252 -25.95 6.40 3.35
CA LEU A 252 -25.29 6.74 4.61
C LEU A 252 -26.30 7.20 5.67
N ASP A 253 -27.28 8.03 5.30
CA ASP A 253 -28.32 8.53 6.21
C ASP A 253 -29.23 7.39 6.70
N LEU A 254 -29.55 6.41 5.83
CA LEU A 254 -30.25 5.19 6.23
C LEU A 254 -29.43 4.38 7.23
N LEU A 255 -28.14 4.17 6.96
CA LEU A 255 -27.24 3.45 7.85
C LEU A 255 -27.11 4.15 9.20
N ALA A 256 -27.04 5.49 9.22
CA ALA A 256 -27.02 6.29 10.45
C ALA A 256 -28.31 6.09 11.26
N THR A 257 -29.46 6.20 10.58
CA THR A 257 -30.78 6.03 11.20
C THR A 257 -30.93 4.65 11.84
N GLN A 258 -30.50 3.58 11.14
CA GLN A 258 -30.51 2.21 11.65
C GLN A 258 -29.64 2.03 12.92
N ARG A 259 -28.67 2.92 13.12
CA ARG A 259 -27.74 2.92 14.26
C ARG A 259 -28.11 3.92 15.36
N GLY A 260 -29.21 4.66 15.18
CA GLY A 260 -29.60 5.74 16.10
C GLY A 260 -28.66 6.95 16.04
N GLU A 261 -27.96 7.15 14.93
CA GLU A 261 -27.02 8.24 14.70
C GLU A 261 -27.68 9.34 13.85
N HIS A 262 -27.42 10.61 14.17
CA HIS A 262 -27.89 11.74 13.35
C HIS A 262 -27.10 11.91 12.04
N VAL A 263 -25.82 11.54 12.07
CA VAL A 263 -24.91 11.55 10.92
C VAL A 263 -24.15 10.23 11.00
N TYR A 264 -23.99 9.55 9.86
CA TYR A 264 -23.24 8.31 9.83
C TYR A 264 -21.81 8.56 10.30
N ARG A 265 -21.40 7.83 11.34
CA ARG A 265 -20.07 8.01 11.93
C ARG A 265 -19.13 6.88 11.56
N HIS A 266 -18.12 7.20 10.77
CA HIS A 266 -17.00 6.30 10.49
C HIS A 266 -16.11 6.14 11.71
N ASP A 267 -15.58 4.93 11.90
CA ASP A 267 -14.51 4.68 12.85
C ASP A 267 -13.19 5.20 12.30
N LEU A 268 -12.95 5.00 10.99
CA LEU A 268 -11.77 5.46 10.28
C LEU A 268 -12.11 6.05 8.91
N ILE A 269 -11.57 7.22 8.59
CA ILE A 269 -11.49 7.73 7.22
C ILE A 269 -10.02 7.82 6.81
N LEU A 270 -9.64 7.09 5.76
CA LEU A 270 -8.34 7.24 5.12
C LEU A 270 -8.38 8.37 4.10
N LEU A 271 -7.37 9.24 4.13
CA LEU A 271 -7.24 10.39 3.24
C LEU A 271 -5.85 10.44 2.60
N GLY A 272 -5.79 10.95 1.37
CA GLY A 272 -4.54 11.31 0.71
C GLY A 272 -4.28 12.81 0.78
N LEU A 273 -3.06 13.22 0.40
CA LEU A 273 -2.67 14.61 0.25
C LEU A 273 -2.15 14.88 -1.16
N GLY A 274 -2.85 15.73 -1.91
CA GLY A 274 -2.43 16.21 -3.23
C GLY A 274 -1.33 17.27 -3.15
N ASP A 275 -0.61 17.50 -4.26
CA ASP A 275 0.50 18.47 -4.29
C ASP A 275 0.05 19.93 -4.15
N ASP A 276 -1.22 20.20 -4.43
CA ASP A 276 -1.92 21.47 -4.21
C ASP A 276 -2.63 21.53 -2.83
N GLY A 277 -2.42 20.52 -1.98
CA GLY A 277 -3.04 20.40 -0.66
C GLY A 277 -4.49 19.93 -0.66
N HIS A 278 -5.02 19.46 -1.79
CA HIS A 278 -6.34 18.81 -1.79
C HIS A 278 -6.33 17.50 -0.98
N THR A 279 -7.51 17.11 -0.52
CA THR A 279 -7.78 15.79 0.04
C THR A 279 -9.14 15.30 -0.41
N ALA A 280 -9.36 13.98 -0.45
CA ALA A 280 -10.50 13.38 -1.16
C ALA A 280 -10.57 13.99 -2.58
N SER A 281 -11.73 14.48 -3.01
CA SER A 281 -11.84 15.31 -4.20
C SER A 281 -12.24 16.76 -3.87
N LEU A 282 -11.69 17.32 -2.79
CA LEU A 282 -11.85 18.71 -2.35
C LEU A 282 -10.64 19.55 -2.75
N PHE A 283 -10.67 20.09 -3.97
CA PHE A 283 -9.56 20.84 -4.58
C PHE A 283 -9.64 22.35 -4.32
N PRO A 284 -8.50 23.07 -4.31
CA PRO A 284 -8.48 24.53 -4.24
C PRO A 284 -9.40 25.17 -5.28
N GLY A 285 -10.23 26.12 -4.86
CA GLY A 285 -11.14 26.86 -5.73
C GLY A 285 -12.39 26.10 -6.21
N THR A 286 -12.62 24.87 -5.73
CA THR A 286 -13.86 24.13 -6.06
C THR A 286 -15.01 24.47 -5.11
N ALA A 287 -16.24 24.36 -5.60
CA ALA A 287 -17.45 24.63 -4.84
C ALA A 287 -17.58 23.70 -3.61
N GLY A 288 -17.01 22.50 -3.66
CA GLY A 288 -17.00 21.57 -2.53
C GLY A 288 -16.34 22.09 -1.26
N LEU A 289 -15.47 23.11 -1.35
CA LEU A 289 -14.85 23.73 -0.17
C LEU A 289 -15.82 24.58 0.66
N GLU A 290 -16.92 25.03 0.05
CA GLU A 290 -17.93 25.89 0.67
C GLU A 290 -19.16 25.10 1.15
N GLU A 291 -19.18 23.78 0.92
CA GLU A 291 -20.28 22.91 1.35
C GLU A 291 -20.22 22.67 2.87
N THR A 292 -21.34 22.96 3.54
CA THR A 292 -21.46 22.93 5.00
C THR A 292 -22.61 22.07 5.51
N ALA A 293 -23.49 21.60 4.62
CA ALA A 293 -24.69 20.85 4.96
C ALA A 293 -24.65 19.41 4.42
N ARG A 294 -24.37 19.26 3.12
CA ARG A 294 -24.29 17.92 2.50
C ARG A 294 -23.05 17.19 2.98
N ARG A 295 -23.18 15.87 3.10
CA ARG A 295 -22.10 14.96 3.52
C ARG A 295 -21.35 14.38 2.33
N VAL A 296 -22.05 14.28 1.20
CA VAL A 296 -21.52 13.76 -0.06
C VAL A 296 -22.01 14.65 -1.19
N ILE A 297 -21.13 14.99 -2.12
CA ILE A 297 -21.44 15.83 -3.27
C ILE A 297 -20.81 15.31 -4.55
N ALA A 298 -21.38 15.72 -5.67
CA ALA A 298 -20.67 15.79 -6.94
C ALA A 298 -19.89 17.12 -6.96
N ASN A 299 -18.56 17.03 -6.99
CA ASN A 299 -17.68 18.19 -7.09
C ASN A 299 -17.06 18.24 -8.49
N PHE A 300 -17.31 19.32 -9.22
CA PHE A 300 -16.65 19.54 -10.50
C PHE A 300 -15.25 20.08 -10.26
N VAL A 301 -14.24 19.46 -10.89
CA VAL A 301 -12.84 19.84 -10.75
C VAL A 301 -12.36 20.44 -12.08
N PRO A 302 -12.26 21.79 -12.19
CA PRO A 302 -11.95 22.46 -13.44
C PRO A 302 -10.61 22.04 -14.04
N GLN A 303 -9.60 21.79 -13.20
CA GLN A 303 -8.26 21.35 -13.62
C GLN A 303 -8.30 20.07 -14.45
N PHE A 304 -9.23 19.16 -14.17
CA PHE A 304 -9.37 17.88 -14.89
C PHE A 304 -10.60 17.85 -15.79
N ASN A 305 -11.33 18.97 -15.89
CA ASN A 305 -12.60 19.08 -16.61
C ASN A 305 -13.54 17.88 -16.37
N SER A 306 -13.67 17.46 -15.11
CA SER A 306 -14.43 16.25 -14.78
C SER A 306 -15.06 16.33 -13.39
N TRP A 307 -16.15 15.58 -13.22
CA TRP A 307 -16.82 15.42 -11.94
C TRP A 307 -16.15 14.34 -11.09
N ARG A 308 -16.22 14.54 -9.78
CA ARG A 308 -15.82 13.59 -8.74
C ARG A 308 -16.93 13.47 -7.72
N LEU A 309 -17.13 12.28 -7.18
CA LEU A 309 -17.94 12.08 -5.99
C LEU A 309 -17.01 12.23 -4.79
N THR A 310 -17.43 12.93 -3.75
CA THR A 310 -16.55 13.18 -2.59
C THR A 310 -17.34 13.34 -1.31
N PHE A 311 -16.76 12.89 -0.22
CA PHE A 311 -17.10 13.36 1.11
C PHE A 311 -16.73 14.83 1.24
N THR A 312 -17.51 15.52 2.05
CA THR A 312 -17.31 16.92 2.41
C THR A 312 -16.76 17.03 3.83
N PHE A 313 -16.29 18.21 4.23
CA PHE A 313 -15.80 18.44 5.60
C PHE A 313 -16.82 18.09 6.69
N PRO A 314 -18.13 18.37 6.55
CA PRO A 314 -19.14 17.90 7.50
C PRO A 314 -19.09 16.40 7.83
N LEU A 315 -18.83 15.55 6.84
CA LEU A 315 -18.71 14.10 7.05
C LEU A 315 -17.31 13.69 7.50
N ILE A 316 -16.27 14.23 6.84
CA ILE A 316 -14.88 13.92 7.17
C ILE A 316 -14.59 14.25 8.63
N ASN A 317 -14.95 15.46 9.08
CA ASN A 317 -14.71 15.93 10.46
C ASN A 317 -15.66 15.30 11.49
N HIS A 318 -16.59 14.43 11.09
CA HIS A 318 -17.45 13.67 11.99
C HIS A 318 -16.86 12.31 12.40
N ALA A 319 -15.85 11.82 11.68
CA ALA A 319 -15.22 10.53 11.94
C ALA A 319 -14.54 10.47 13.32
N ARG A 320 -14.46 9.26 13.88
CA ARG A 320 -13.72 9.04 15.14
C ARG A 320 -12.22 9.18 14.95
N GLN A 321 -11.71 8.62 13.86
CA GLN A 321 -10.31 8.72 13.45
C GLN A 321 -10.23 9.12 11.98
N ILE A 322 -9.32 10.03 11.66
CA ILE A 322 -8.97 10.42 10.30
C ILE A 322 -7.48 10.17 10.14
N CYS A 323 -7.09 9.42 9.12
CA CYS A 323 -5.69 9.11 8.86
C CYS A 323 -5.27 9.59 7.49
N PHE A 324 -4.32 10.52 7.47
CA PHE A 324 -3.63 10.93 6.24
C PHE A 324 -2.49 9.96 5.93
N LEU A 325 -2.55 9.38 4.74
CA LEU A 325 -1.54 8.52 4.15
C LEU A 325 -0.73 9.34 3.15
N VAL A 326 0.42 9.88 3.59
CA VAL A 326 1.23 10.80 2.80
C VAL A 326 2.57 10.15 2.45
N ASN A 327 2.92 10.08 1.17
CA ASN A 327 4.19 9.51 0.74
C ASN A 327 5.36 10.48 0.96
N ALA A 328 6.59 9.93 1.01
CA ALA A 328 7.82 10.70 1.19
C ALA A 328 8.11 11.74 0.11
N THR A 329 7.47 11.64 -1.05
CA THR A 329 7.73 12.57 -2.17
C THR A 329 7.05 13.92 -1.97
N LYS A 330 6.20 14.09 -0.96
CA LYS A 330 5.55 15.38 -0.71
C LYS A 330 6.53 16.40 -0.17
N GLN A 331 6.39 17.63 -0.65
CA GLN A 331 7.20 18.74 -0.19
C GLN A 331 6.94 19.01 1.29
N GLU A 332 7.99 19.07 2.10
CA GLU A 332 7.89 19.34 3.54
C GLU A 332 7.10 20.63 3.83
N LYS A 333 7.27 21.67 3.00
CA LYS A 333 6.53 22.94 3.11
C LYS A 333 5.02 22.79 2.95
N LEU A 334 4.58 21.85 2.11
CA LEU A 334 3.15 21.58 1.92
C LEU A 334 2.58 20.95 3.20
N ILE A 335 3.26 19.93 3.72
CA ILE A 335 2.86 19.24 4.96
C ILE A 335 2.82 20.23 6.13
N ASP A 336 3.90 20.99 6.32
CA ASP A 336 4.00 22.01 7.36
C ASP A 336 2.90 23.07 7.25
N GLY A 337 2.61 23.55 6.03
CA GLY A 337 1.52 24.51 5.82
C GLY A 337 0.14 23.93 6.14
N VAL A 338 -0.13 22.68 5.78
CA VAL A 338 -1.39 22.00 6.14
C VAL A 338 -1.51 21.85 7.66
N LEU A 339 -0.47 21.36 8.33
CA LEU A 339 -0.45 21.17 9.78
C LEU A 339 -0.59 22.50 10.55
N LYS A 340 -0.10 23.61 9.98
CA LYS A 340 -0.27 24.96 10.53
C LYS A 340 -1.63 25.59 10.25
N GLY A 341 -2.54 24.90 9.55
CA GLY A 341 -3.87 25.42 9.26
C GLY A 341 -3.90 26.42 8.10
N ASP A 342 -2.94 26.39 7.17
CA ASP A 342 -2.90 27.32 6.03
C ASP A 342 -4.17 27.15 5.17
N PRO A 343 -5.06 28.16 5.10
CA PRO A 343 -6.37 28.02 4.46
C PRO A 343 -6.29 27.84 2.95
N LYS A 344 -5.11 28.06 2.34
CA LYS A 344 -4.89 27.79 0.92
C LYS A 344 -4.92 26.29 0.59
N TYR A 345 -4.64 25.43 1.57
CA TYR A 345 -4.62 23.99 1.40
C TYR A 345 -5.92 23.38 1.97
N PRO A 346 -6.81 22.81 1.14
CA PRO A 346 -8.05 22.20 1.62
C PRO A 346 -7.89 21.19 2.75
N ALA A 347 -6.83 20.38 2.73
CA ALA A 347 -6.54 19.41 3.78
C ALA A 347 -6.38 20.04 5.18
N SER A 348 -6.04 21.32 5.28
CA SER A 348 -5.93 22.03 6.57
C SER A 348 -7.29 22.27 7.25
N ARG A 349 -8.39 22.12 6.50
CA ARG A 349 -9.76 22.19 7.03
C ARG A 349 -10.24 20.86 7.64
N VAL A 350 -9.42 19.80 7.56
CA VAL A 350 -9.67 18.56 8.27
C VAL A 350 -9.27 18.75 9.74
N ASN A 351 -10.26 19.12 10.54
CA ASN A 351 -10.11 19.51 11.94
C ASN A 351 -11.37 19.06 12.71
N PRO A 352 -11.51 17.76 13.03
CA PRO A 352 -12.66 17.24 13.75
C PRO A 352 -12.76 17.84 15.14
N SER A 353 -13.96 18.27 15.55
CA SER A 353 -14.21 18.74 16.92
C SER A 353 -14.35 17.59 17.92
N ALA A 354 -14.62 16.38 17.43
CA ALA A 354 -14.80 15.16 18.22
C ALA A 354 -14.26 13.94 17.46
N GLY A 355 -12.94 13.85 17.36
CA GLY A 355 -12.17 12.77 16.72
C GLY A 355 -10.70 13.15 16.66
N ASP A 356 -9.84 12.22 16.27
CA ASP A 356 -8.40 12.48 16.14
C ASP A 356 -7.95 12.44 14.68
N VAL A 357 -6.92 13.23 14.37
CA VAL A 357 -6.24 13.23 13.08
C VAL A 357 -4.85 12.64 13.25
N THR A 358 -4.58 11.55 12.55
CA THR A 358 -3.27 10.89 12.49
C THR A 358 -2.63 11.11 11.13
N TRP A 359 -1.35 11.45 11.12
CA TRP A 359 -0.56 11.58 9.90
C TRP A 359 0.48 10.47 9.89
N ILE A 360 0.34 9.55 8.94
CA ILE A 360 1.38 8.58 8.64
C ILE A 360 2.13 9.18 7.47
N LEU A 361 3.38 9.54 7.72
CA LEU A 361 4.24 10.21 6.76
C LEU A 361 5.30 9.24 6.28
N GLY A 362 5.48 9.24 4.98
CA GLY A 362 6.68 8.70 4.40
C GLY A 362 7.90 9.57 4.67
N GLN A 363 8.99 8.96 5.11
CA GLN A 363 10.36 9.47 5.13
C GLN A 363 11.11 9.30 3.80
N PRO A 364 11.73 10.36 3.27
CA PRO A 364 12.60 10.22 2.10
C PRO A 364 13.77 9.26 2.38
N SER A 365 14.06 8.42 1.39
CA SER A 365 15.14 7.41 1.40
C SER A 365 16.53 8.00 1.44
#